data_AF-A0A6G2V6C6-F1
#
_entry.id   AF-A0A6G2V6C6-F1
#
_cell.length_a   1.000
_cell.length_b   1.000
_cell.length_c   1.000
_cell.angle_alpha   90.00
_cell.angle_beta   90.00
_cell.angle_gamma   90.00
#
_symmetry.space_group_name_H-M   'P 1'
#
loop_
_entity.id
_entity.type
_entity.pdbx_description
1 polymer ?
#
loop_
_entity_poly.entity_id
_entity_poly.type
_entity_poly.pdbx_seq_one_letter_code
_entity_poly.pdbx_strand_id
1 'polypeptide(L)'
;MLINTATDPAFSWQETALCAQAGPEFFFPAPGSSTREAKQLCNACEGRQACLEYALDNDERFGVWGGLSEKERERLRRVGRERA
;
A
#
# COMPACT_ATOMS: atom_id res chain seq x y z
N MET A 1 -2.74 24.26 -27.04
CA MET A 1 -2.19 23.05 -26.36
C MET A 1 -2.91 22.91 -25.04
N LEU A 2 -3.88 22.00 -24.95
CA LEU A 2 -4.54 21.65 -23.70
C LEU A 2 -4.01 20.27 -23.32
N ILE A 3 -3.18 20.21 -22.29
CA ILE A 3 -2.80 18.94 -21.67
C ILE A 3 -4.03 18.57 -20.83
N ASN A 4 -4.90 17.72 -21.35
CA ASN A 4 -5.87 17.01 -20.53
C ASN A 4 -5.06 16.03 -19.68
N THR A 5 -4.59 16.49 -18.52
CA THR A 5 -4.16 15.63 -17.41
C THR A 5 -5.40 14.95 -16.85
N ALA A 6 -5.99 14.04 -17.62
CA ALA A 6 -6.83 13.03 -17.04
C ALA A 6 -5.90 12.17 -16.19
N THR A 7 -6.03 12.28 -14.88
CA THR A 7 -5.38 11.39 -13.91
C THR A 7 -5.54 9.97 -14.44
N ASP A 8 -4.42 9.32 -14.73
CA ASP A 8 -4.43 7.94 -15.21
C ASP A 8 -5.26 7.12 -14.20
N PRO A 9 -6.35 6.44 -14.62
CA PRO A 9 -7.25 5.75 -13.71
C PRO A 9 -6.52 4.74 -12.82
N ALA A 10 -5.35 4.26 -13.23
CA ALA A 10 -4.46 3.43 -12.43
C ALA A 10 -3.96 4.09 -11.12
N PHE A 11 -3.98 5.41 -11.00
CA PHE A 11 -3.57 6.17 -9.81
C PHE A 11 -4.72 6.85 -9.07
N SER A 12 -5.95 6.76 -9.57
CA SER A 12 -7.14 7.36 -8.94
C SER A 12 -7.40 6.86 -7.52
N TRP A 13 -6.99 5.62 -7.21
CA TRP A 13 -7.13 5.04 -5.86
C TRP A 13 -6.31 5.77 -4.79
N GLN A 14 -5.23 6.47 -5.17
CA GLN A 14 -4.41 7.24 -4.23
C GLN A 14 -5.16 8.47 -3.71
N GLU A 15 -6.00 9.08 -4.55
CA GLU A 15 -6.74 10.29 -4.21
C GLU A 15 -7.81 10.05 -3.14
N THR A 16 -8.36 8.83 -3.09
CA THR A 16 -9.40 8.43 -2.12
C THR A 16 -8.86 7.54 -1.00
N ALA A 17 -7.54 7.32 -0.94
CA ALA A 17 -6.94 6.42 0.03
C ALA A 17 -7.10 6.93 1.48
N LEU A 18 -7.60 6.08 2.37
CA LEU A 18 -7.77 6.43 3.79
C LEU A 18 -6.44 6.78 4.48
N CYS A 19 -5.31 6.29 3.97
CA CYS A 19 -4.00 6.58 4.55
C CYS A 19 -3.61 8.06 4.44
N ALA A 20 -4.04 8.75 3.38
CA ALA A 20 -3.81 10.18 3.22
C ALA A 20 -4.47 11.01 4.34
N GLN A 21 -5.53 10.50 4.97
CA GLN A 21 -6.26 11.19 6.04
C GLN A 21 -5.61 11.01 7.42
N ALA A 22 -4.96 9.87 7.67
CA ALA A 22 -4.29 9.60 8.95
C ALA A 22 -2.81 10.01 8.98
N GLY A 23 -2.21 10.25 7.80
CA GLY A 23 -0.84 10.73 7.66
C GLY A 23 0.22 9.62 7.59
N PRO A 24 1.44 9.96 7.14
CA PRO A 24 2.49 8.99 6.85
C PRO A 24 3.03 8.28 8.10
N GLU A 25 3.19 9.00 9.22
CA GLU A 25 3.73 8.43 10.47
C GLU A 25 2.96 7.19 10.95
N PHE A 26 1.66 7.14 10.67
CA PHE A 26 0.80 6.03 11.05
C PHE A 26 1.03 4.78 10.18
N PHE A 27 1.32 4.97 8.89
CA PHE A 27 1.55 3.88 7.95
C PHE A 27 3.02 3.50 7.80
N PHE A 28 3.94 4.39 8.19
CA PHE A 28 5.39 4.20 8.19
C PHE A 28 5.95 4.34 9.61
N PRO A 29 5.55 3.46 10.55
CA PRO A 29 5.96 3.58 11.93
C PRO A 29 7.44 3.21 12.11
N ALA A 30 8.04 3.71 13.20
CA ALA A 30 9.43 3.37 13.56
C ALA A 30 9.64 1.85 13.70
N PRO A 31 10.86 1.33 13.43
CA PRO A 31 11.16 -0.09 13.59
C PRO A 31 10.81 -0.62 14.99
N GLY A 32 10.09 -1.74 15.05
CA GLY A 32 9.65 -2.36 16.30
C GLY A 32 8.29 -1.86 16.82
N SER A 33 7.74 -0.79 16.24
CA SER A 33 6.39 -0.32 16.55
C SER A 33 5.30 -1.24 15.96
N SER A 34 4.12 -1.19 16.58
CA SER A 34 2.96 -1.94 16.11
C SER A 34 2.42 -1.39 14.79
N THR A 35 2.13 -2.27 13.84
CA THR A 35 1.45 -1.93 12.57
C THR A 35 -0.04 -2.28 12.60
N ARG A 36 -0.58 -2.70 13.76
CA ARG A 36 -1.91 -3.32 13.84
C ARG A 36 -3.03 -2.36 13.40
N GLU A 37 -3.04 -1.15 13.93
CA GLU A 37 -4.10 -0.17 13.65
C GLU A 37 -3.99 0.35 12.22
N ALA A 38 -2.78 0.59 11.73
CA ALA A 38 -2.52 0.93 10.33
C ALA A 38 -3.06 -0.13 9.37
N LYS A 39 -2.86 -1.42 9.68
CA LYS A 39 -3.44 -2.52 8.90
C LYS A 39 -4.96 -2.53 8.97
N GLN A 40 -5.57 -2.25 10.12
CA GLN A 40 -7.03 -2.17 10.23
C GLN A 40 -7.61 -1.05 9.35
N LEU A 41 -7.02 0.14 9.42
CA LEU A 41 -7.42 1.27 8.58
C LEU A 41 -7.23 0.98 7.09
N CYS A 42 -6.09 0.40 6.71
CA CYS A 42 -5.82 0.01 5.33
C CYS A 42 -6.84 -1.02 4.81
N ASN A 43 -7.32 -1.92 5.66
CA ASN A 43 -8.32 -2.91 5.28
C ASN A 43 -9.72 -2.34 5.02
N ALA A 44 -10.01 -1.14 5.52
CA ALA A 44 -11.24 -0.41 5.22
C ALA A 44 -11.14 0.45 3.95
N CYS A 45 -9.95 0.53 3.33
CA CYS A 45 -9.72 1.35 2.15
C CYS A 45 -10.20 0.65 0.86
N GLU A 46 -11.01 1.32 0.05
CA GLU A 46 -11.51 0.79 -1.24
C GLU A 46 -10.36 0.49 -2.22
N GLY A 47 -9.35 1.35 -2.25
CA GLY A 47 -8.13 1.20 -3.08
C GLY A 47 -7.13 0.14 -2.60
N ARG A 48 -7.45 -0.70 -1.60
CA ARG A 48 -6.50 -1.62 -0.97
C ARG A 48 -5.82 -2.56 -1.96
N GLN A 49 -6.56 -3.10 -2.93
CA GLN A 49 -6.01 -4.07 -3.88
C GLN A 49 -4.98 -3.42 -4.81
N ALA A 50 -5.33 -2.30 -5.44
CA ALA A 50 -4.41 -1.53 -6.28
C ALA A 50 -3.17 -1.06 -5.50
N CYS A 51 -3.35 -0.66 -4.23
CA CYS A 51 -2.24 -0.32 -3.32
C CYS A 51 -1.29 -1.51 -3.09
N LEU A 52 -1.83 -2.73 -2.92
CA LEU A 52 -1.00 -3.92 -2.74
C LEU A 52 -0.21 -4.25 -4.01
N GLU A 53 -0.88 -4.22 -5.16
CA GLU A 53 -0.25 -4.48 -6.47
C GLU A 53 0.88 -3.48 -6.73
N TYR A 54 0.61 -2.18 -6.53
CA TYR A 54 1.62 -1.12 -6.62
C TYR A 54 2.83 -1.40 -5.72
N ALA A 55 2.61 -1.79 -4.46
CA ALA A 55 3.69 -2.04 -3.50
C ALA A 55 4.52 -3.30 -3.84
N LEU A 56 3.93 -4.27 -4.52
CA LEU A 56 4.65 -5.45 -5.00
C LEU A 56 5.48 -5.12 -6.25
N ASP A 57 4.92 -4.36 -7.19
CA ASP A 57 5.56 -4.00 -8.45
C ASP A 57 6.73 -3.00 -8.26
N ASN A 58 6.60 -2.07 -7.32
CA ASN A 58 7.59 -1.00 -7.08
C ASN A 58 8.62 -1.36 -6.01
N ASP A 59 8.63 -2.59 -5.53
CA ASP A 59 9.46 -3.00 -4.40
C ASP A 59 9.35 -2.06 -3.18
N GLU A 60 8.13 -1.73 -2.75
CA GLU A 60 7.95 -0.88 -1.56
C GLU A 60 8.32 -1.66 -0.30
N ARG A 61 9.43 -1.27 0.34
CA ARG A 61 10.06 -2.01 1.44
C ARG A 61 9.60 -1.58 2.82
N PHE A 62 9.14 -0.35 2.99
CA PHE A 62 8.78 0.16 4.31
C PHE A 62 7.28 0.36 4.47
N GLY A 63 6.82 0.36 5.72
CA GLY A 63 5.43 0.68 6.06
C GLY A 63 4.38 -0.36 5.68
N VAL A 64 3.12 0.03 5.90
CA VAL A 64 1.92 -0.76 5.63
C VAL A 64 1.34 -0.40 4.27
N TRP A 65 1.26 -1.39 3.39
CA TRP A 65 0.70 -1.26 2.05
C TRP A 65 -0.29 -2.39 1.81
N GLY A 66 -1.44 -2.07 1.23
CA GLY A 66 -2.44 -3.07 0.87
C GLY A 66 -2.93 -3.94 2.04
N GLY A 67 -2.87 -3.43 3.27
CA GLY A 67 -3.23 -4.14 4.49
C GLY A 67 -2.12 -5.05 5.05
N LEU A 68 -0.89 -4.98 4.51
CA LEU A 68 0.23 -5.85 4.87
C LEU A 68 1.44 -5.04 5.32
N SER A 69 2.15 -5.56 6.33
CA SER A 69 3.49 -5.09 6.71
C SER A 69 4.55 -5.53 5.70
N GLU A 70 5.74 -4.93 5.75
CA GLU A 70 6.94 -5.34 5.02
C GLU A 70 7.15 -6.85 5.06
N LYS A 71 7.28 -7.42 6.27
CA LYS A 71 7.55 -8.86 6.48
C LYS A 71 6.49 -9.77 5.86
N GLU A 72 5.24 -9.32 5.82
CA GLU A 72 4.16 -10.07 5.20
C GLU A 72 4.24 -10.02 3.67
N ARG A 73 4.56 -8.85 3.10
CA ARG A 73 4.82 -8.72 1.65
C ARG A 73 6.03 -9.54 1.21
N GLU A 74 7.11 -9.54 1.99
CA GLU A 74 8.28 -10.40 1.73
C GLU A 74 7.91 -11.89 1.70
N ARG A 75 7.08 -12.34 2.66
CA ARG A 75 6.58 -13.72 2.69
C ARG A 75 5.75 -14.04 1.45
N LEU A 76 4.85 -13.14 1.02
CA LEU A 76 4.06 -13.33 -0.19
C LEU A 76 4.93 -13.48 -1.44
N ARG A 77 5.95 -12.63 -1.60
CA ARG A 77 6.88 -12.72 -2.73
C ARG A 77 7.64 -14.04 -2.74
N ARG A 78 8.04 -14.54 -1.57
CA ARG A 78 8.69 -15.86 -1.47
C ARG A 78 7.75 -16.99 -1.90
N VAL A 79 6.52 -17.00 -1.39
CA VAL A 79 5.53 -18.03 -1.76
C VAL A 79 5.16 -17.96 -3.24
N GLY A 80 5.06 -16.76 -3.82
CA GLY A 80 4.81 -16.59 -5.26
C GLY A 80 5.92 -17.18 -6.12
N ARG A 81 7.19 -17.02 -5.72
CA ARG A 81 8.35 -17.63 -6.41
C ARG A 81 8.41 -19.15 -6.28
N GLU A 82 7.93 -19.72 -5.19
CA GLU A 82 7.89 -21.20 -5.00
C GLU A 82 6.79 -21.88 -5.82
N ARG A 83 5.79 -21.12 -6.29
CA ARG A 83 4.66 -21.61 -7.08
C ARG A 83 4.85 -21.47 -8.60
N ALA A 84 5.85 -20.71 -9.04
CA ALA A 84 6.20 -20.49 -10.44
C ALA A 84 7.29 -21.46 -10.89
#